data_AF-A0A1X0FCB9-F1
#
_entry.id   AF-A0A1X0FCB9-F1
#
_cell.length_a   1.000
_cell.length_b   1.000
_cell.length_c   1.000
_cell.angle_alpha   90.00
_cell.angle_beta   90.00
_cell.angle_gamma   90.00
#
_symmetry.space_group_name_H-M   'P 1'
#
loop_
_entity.id
_entity.type
_entity.pdbx_description
1 polymer ?
#
loop_
_entity_poly.entity_id
_entity_poly.type
_entity_poly.pdbx_seq_one_letter_code
_entity_poly.pdbx_strand_id
1 'polypeptide(L)'
;MTMPIWAAFPPEVHSAALSSGPGPGSLLAAEQAWQALSAEYDSAAQELGDLLAAVQAGTWQGPSAEAFVAAHVPYLAWLLQNSANSTAAALESETVAAAYTAALSAMPTLEELATNHAVFAQLVATNFFGVNTIPIAQNEIEYLQMWLQAATTMAMYEAVSETAMTWAPPTAPPPAIQKTDIPNQDAGGGPTKLSWWVTRVQEVAR
;
A
#
# COMPACT_ATOMS: atom_id res chain seq x y z
N MET A 1 -6.16 10.96 -20.08
CA MET A 1 -7.63 10.79 -20.00
C MET A 1 -7.96 9.38 -20.47
N THR A 2 -8.13 8.45 -19.53
CA THR A 2 -8.48 7.03 -19.72
C THR A 2 -10.00 6.79 -19.90
N MET A 3 -10.77 7.87 -20.09
CA MET A 3 -12.20 7.84 -20.43
C MET A 3 -12.63 6.88 -21.57
N PRO A 4 -11.82 6.54 -22.61
CA PRO A 4 -12.35 5.75 -23.71
C PRO A 4 -12.79 4.34 -23.33
N ILE A 5 -12.23 3.71 -22.29
CA ILE A 5 -12.57 2.32 -21.96
C ILE A 5 -13.86 2.20 -21.14
N TRP A 6 -14.09 3.10 -20.18
CA TRP A 6 -15.28 3.06 -19.33
C TRP A 6 -16.55 3.47 -20.08
N ALA A 7 -16.43 4.39 -21.06
CA ALA A 7 -17.55 4.75 -21.93
C ALA A 7 -17.92 3.65 -22.95
N ALA A 8 -17.09 2.62 -23.13
CA ALA A 8 -17.35 1.54 -24.08
C ALA A 8 -18.40 0.53 -23.58
N PHE A 9 -18.64 0.48 -22.27
CA PHE A 9 -19.62 -0.42 -21.66
C PHE A 9 -20.84 0.36 -21.16
N PRO A 10 -22.05 -0.22 -21.27
CA PRO A 10 -23.27 0.42 -20.81
C PRO A 10 -23.29 0.53 -19.27
N PRO A 11 -24.04 1.51 -18.70
CA PRO A 11 -24.03 1.80 -17.27
C PRO A 11 -24.42 0.61 -16.38
N GLU A 12 -25.24 -0.32 -16.86
CA GLU A 12 -25.64 -1.53 -16.13
C GLU A 12 -24.45 -2.40 -15.75
N VAL A 13 -23.45 -2.48 -16.63
CA VAL A 13 -22.24 -3.29 -16.39
C VAL A 13 -21.46 -2.70 -15.21
N HIS A 14 -21.24 -1.38 -15.21
CA HIS A 14 -20.52 -0.71 -14.12
C HIS A 14 -21.31 -0.74 -12.82
N SER A 15 -22.62 -0.50 -12.90
CA SER A 15 -23.52 -0.50 -11.74
C SER A 15 -23.58 -1.87 -11.07
N ALA A 16 -23.71 -2.94 -11.85
CA ALA A 16 -23.70 -4.31 -11.33
C ALA A 16 -22.32 -4.71 -10.80
N ALA A 17 -21.23 -4.38 -11.51
CA ALA A 17 -19.88 -4.70 -11.07
C ALA A 17 -19.53 -4.04 -9.73
N LEU A 18 -19.88 -2.75 -9.56
CA LEU A 18 -19.55 -1.99 -8.35
C LEU A 18 -20.39 -2.42 -7.13
N SER A 19 -21.64 -2.82 -7.34
CA SER A 19 -22.59 -3.15 -6.25
C SER A 19 -22.63 -4.62 -5.84
N SER A 20 -22.07 -5.54 -6.62
CA SER A 20 -22.11 -6.99 -6.34
C SER A 20 -20.98 -7.51 -5.45
N GLY A 21 -19.98 -6.68 -5.15
CA GLY A 21 -18.83 -7.05 -4.33
C GLY A 21 -19.09 -7.09 -2.82
N PRO A 22 -18.13 -7.60 -2.02
CA PRO A 22 -18.25 -7.69 -0.56
C PRO A 22 -18.12 -6.34 0.17
N GLY A 23 -17.93 -5.23 -0.56
CA GLY A 23 -17.70 -3.90 -0.01
C GLY A 23 -16.25 -3.67 0.47
N PRO A 24 -15.97 -2.52 1.11
CA PRO A 24 -14.61 -2.08 1.43
C PRO A 24 -14.10 -2.62 2.78
N GLY A 25 -14.84 -3.51 3.44
CA GLY A 25 -14.53 -3.95 4.81
C GLY A 25 -13.15 -4.57 4.97
N SER A 26 -12.65 -5.31 3.96
CA SER A 26 -11.30 -5.87 3.99
C SER A 26 -10.21 -4.81 3.87
N LEU A 27 -10.46 -3.71 3.15
CA LEU A 27 -9.51 -2.59 3.03
C LEU A 27 -9.42 -1.82 4.35
N LEU A 28 -10.56 -1.57 5.00
CA LEU A 28 -10.59 -0.95 6.34
C LEU A 28 -9.95 -1.86 7.39
N ALA A 29 -10.13 -3.18 7.30
CA ALA A 29 -9.42 -4.10 8.18
C ALA A 29 -7.90 -4.07 7.96
N ALA A 30 -7.45 -3.95 6.70
CA ALA A 30 -6.04 -3.80 6.37
C ALA A 30 -5.46 -2.47 6.90
N GLU A 31 -6.21 -1.37 6.77
CA GLU A 31 -5.85 -0.08 7.37
C GLU A 31 -5.58 -0.22 8.88
N GLN A 32 -6.50 -0.84 9.62
CA GLN A 32 -6.34 -1.05 11.06
C GLN A 32 -5.13 -1.94 11.39
N ALA A 33 -4.86 -2.97 10.59
CA ALA A 33 -3.68 -3.81 10.77
C ALA A 33 -2.37 -3.04 10.53
N TRP A 34 -2.34 -2.15 9.55
CA TRP A 34 -1.20 -1.27 9.28
C TRP A 34 -0.98 -0.24 10.38
N GLN A 35 -2.04 0.34 10.93
CA GLN A 35 -1.94 1.23 12.10
C GLN A 35 -1.38 0.49 13.32
N ALA A 36 -1.84 -0.74 13.58
CA ALA A 36 -1.31 -1.56 14.66
C ALA A 36 0.19 -1.86 14.47
N LEU A 37 0.60 -2.22 13.25
CA LEU A 37 2.02 -2.45 12.94
C LEU A 37 2.87 -1.19 13.11
N SER A 38 2.34 -0.02 12.75
CA SER A 38 3.00 1.27 12.98
C SER A 38 3.29 1.50 14.46
N ALA A 39 2.28 1.28 15.31
CA ALA A 39 2.41 1.42 16.76
C ALA A 39 3.44 0.45 17.36
N GLU A 40 3.53 -0.79 16.87
CA GLU A 40 4.55 -1.75 17.30
C GLU A 40 5.97 -1.29 16.94
N TYR A 41 6.18 -0.76 15.72
CA TYR A 41 7.46 -0.20 15.31
C TYR A 41 7.87 1.01 16.16
N ASP A 42 6.92 1.91 16.44
CA ASP A 42 7.16 3.08 17.30
C ASP A 42 7.49 2.67 18.73
N SER A 43 6.78 1.68 19.31
CA SER A 43 7.06 1.16 20.64
C SER A 43 8.48 0.59 20.72
N ALA A 44 8.85 -0.27 19.74
CA ALA A 44 10.19 -0.84 19.68
C ALA A 44 11.28 0.24 19.48
N ALA A 45 11.00 1.28 18.69
CA ALA A 45 11.91 2.40 18.50
C ALA A 45 12.11 3.21 19.79
N GLN A 46 11.04 3.44 20.56
CA GLN A 46 11.11 4.12 21.85
C GLN A 46 11.93 3.33 22.87
N GLU A 47 11.65 2.04 23.02
CA GLU A 47 12.41 1.15 23.93
C GLU A 47 13.91 1.14 23.59
N LEU A 48 14.25 1.01 22.31
CA LEU A 48 15.64 1.06 21.87
C LEU A 48 16.25 2.45 22.08
N GLY A 49 15.52 3.51 21.76
CA GLY A 49 15.95 4.89 21.97
C GLY A 49 16.30 5.17 23.43
N ASP A 50 15.46 4.74 24.36
CA ASP A 50 15.66 4.88 25.80
C ASP A 50 16.89 4.09 26.27
N LEU A 51 17.09 2.87 25.77
CA LEU A 51 18.28 2.07 26.08
C LEU A 51 19.57 2.76 25.59
N LEU A 52 19.56 3.29 24.36
CA LEU A 52 20.71 4.00 23.80
C LEU A 52 20.99 5.29 24.57
N ALA A 53 19.96 6.04 24.94
CA ALA A 53 20.09 7.24 25.76
C ALA A 53 20.65 6.94 27.16
N ALA A 54 20.20 5.85 27.79
CA ALA A 54 20.72 5.40 29.09
C ALA A 54 22.21 5.02 29.01
N VAL A 55 22.65 4.35 27.95
CA VAL A 55 24.07 4.03 27.72
C VAL A 55 24.89 5.33 27.56
N GLN A 56 24.41 6.27 26.75
CA GLN A 56 25.06 7.57 26.57
C GLN A 56 25.07 8.42 27.86
N ALA A 57 24.07 8.28 28.73
CA ALA A 57 24.01 8.93 30.04
C ALA A 57 24.96 8.31 31.08
N GLY A 58 25.68 7.24 30.71
CA GLY A 58 26.77 6.69 31.51
C GLY A 58 26.45 5.45 32.32
N THR A 59 25.31 4.77 32.06
CA THR A 59 25.02 3.44 32.67
C THR A 59 26.05 2.38 32.27
N TRP A 60 26.67 2.53 31.09
CA TRP A 60 27.79 1.73 30.61
C TRP A 60 28.75 2.61 29.82
N GLN A 61 30.05 2.51 30.09
CA GLN A 61 31.07 3.41 29.56
C GLN A 61 32.24 2.64 28.94
N GLY A 62 32.90 3.28 27.97
CA GLY A 62 34.09 2.77 27.30
C GLY A 62 33.85 2.42 25.82
N PRO A 63 34.90 1.96 25.11
CA PRO A 63 34.86 1.77 23.65
C PRO A 63 33.82 0.74 23.17
N SER A 64 33.47 -0.24 24.01
CA SER A 64 32.43 -1.22 23.71
C SER A 64 31.02 -0.64 23.79
N ALA A 65 30.77 0.29 24.72
CA ALA A 65 29.50 1.02 24.82
C ALA A 65 29.30 1.94 23.60
N GLU A 66 30.35 2.65 23.18
CA GLU A 66 30.33 3.47 21.96
C GLU A 66 30.07 2.63 20.71
N ALA A 67 30.71 1.47 20.59
CA ALA A 67 30.49 0.54 19.49
C ALA A 67 29.07 -0.03 19.47
N PHE A 68 28.50 -0.33 20.63
CA PHE A 68 27.11 -0.76 20.78
C PHE A 68 26.14 0.31 20.27
N VAL A 69 26.29 1.56 20.72
CA VAL A 69 25.42 2.66 20.28
C VAL A 69 25.54 2.88 18.78
N ALA A 70 26.76 2.97 18.26
CA ALA A 70 27.00 3.20 16.82
C ALA A 70 26.38 2.10 15.93
N ALA A 71 26.34 0.86 16.41
CA ALA A 71 25.76 -0.25 15.66
C ALA A 71 24.22 -0.26 15.62
N HIS A 72 23.55 0.30 16.63
CA HIS A 72 22.10 0.28 16.75
C HIS A 72 21.41 1.51 16.17
N VAL A 73 22.11 2.64 16.00
CA VAL A 73 21.54 3.87 15.40
C VAL A 73 20.88 3.61 14.03
N PRO A 74 21.49 2.86 13.08
CA PRO A 74 20.83 2.57 11.80
C PRO A 74 19.56 1.72 11.96
N TYR A 75 19.54 0.80 12.94
CA TYR A 75 18.38 -0.04 13.22
C TYR A 75 17.24 0.78 13.84
N LEU A 76 17.54 1.72 14.75
CA LEU A 76 16.56 2.66 15.27
C LEU A 76 15.93 3.51 14.15
N ALA A 77 16.74 4.05 13.25
CA ALA A 77 16.25 4.80 12.09
C ALA A 77 15.36 3.92 11.18
N TRP A 78 15.73 2.65 11.00
CA TRP A 78 14.93 1.68 10.26
C TRP A 78 13.57 1.42 10.93
N LEU A 79 13.49 1.29 12.25
CA LEU A 79 12.22 1.12 12.97
C LEU A 79 11.30 2.32 12.75
N LEU A 80 11.80 3.55 12.95
CA LEU A 80 11.03 4.78 12.75
C LEU A 80 10.55 4.93 11.29
N GLN A 81 11.37 4.56 10.32
CA GLN A 81 10.97 4.59 8.91
C GLN A 81 9.86 3.56 8.62
N ASN A 82 9.92 2.37 9.21
CA ASN A 82 8.89 1.35 9.02
C ASN A 82 7.57 1.68 9.74
N SER A 83 7.63 2.38 10.86
CA SER A 83 6.44 3.00 11.47
C SER A 83 5.78 3.99 10.49
N ALA A 84 6.54 4.97 10.00
CA ALA A 84 6.04 5.97 9.05
C ALA A 84 5.49 5.33 7.76
N ASN A 85 6.17 4.30 7.25
CA ASN A 85 5.68 3.53 6.11
C ASN A 85 4.35 2.84 6.47
N SER A 86 4.24 2.16 7.60
CA SER A 86 3.01 1.48 8.01
C SER A 86 1.83 2.46 8.12
N THR A 87 2.04 3.66 8.68
CA THR A 87 1.02 4.71 8.72
C THR A 87 0.56 5.15 7.32
N ALA A 88 1.48 5.31 6.37
CA ALA A 88 1.11 5.64 5.01
C ALA A 88 0.35 4.49 4.32
N ALA A 89 0.65 3.21 4.62
CA ALA A 89 -0.12 2.06 4.10
C ALA A 89 -1.57 2.09 4.52
N ALA A 90 -1.79 2.46 5.78
CA ALA A 90 -3.13 2.60 6.33
C ALA A 90 -3.89 3.67 5.54
N LEU A 91 -3.28 4.84 5.35
CA LEU A 91 -3.91 5.96 4.65
C LEU A 91 -4.27 5.62 3.20
N GLU A 92 -3.43 4.87 2.49
CA GLU A 92 -3.73 4.43 1.12
C GLU A 92 -4.87 3.41 1.08
N SER A 93 -4.92 2.48 2.06
CA SER A 93 -6.02 1.52 2.20
C SER A 93 -7.36 2.23 2.46
N GLU A 94 -7.37 3.23 3.33
CA GLU A 94 -8.51 4.11 3.60
C GLU A 94 -8.92 4.89 2.35
N THR A 95 -7.95 5.44 1.61
CA THR A 95 -8.20 6.23 0.39
C THR A 95 -8.92 5.40 -0.67
N VAL A 96 -8.50 4.15 -0.90
CA VAL A 96 -9.19 3.25 -1.85
C VAL A 96 -10.59 2.88 -1.36
N ALA A 97 -10.76 2.64 -0.05
CA ALA A 97 -12.07 2.35 0.55
C ALA A 97 -13.05 3.54 0.41
N ALA A 98 -12.55 4.76 0.62
CA ALA A 98 -13.32 6.00 0.43
C ALA A 98 -13.68 6.20 -1.04
N ALA A 99 -12.74 5.96 -1.96
CA ALA A 99 -12.97 6.06 -3.40
C ALA A 99 -14.06 5.09 -3.88
N TYR A 100 -14.03 3.84 -3.39
CA TYR A 100 -15.09 2.86 -3.65
C TYR A 100 -16.46 3.35 -3.15
N THR A 101 -16.51 3.86 -1.92
CA THR A 101 -17.77 4.32 -1.31
C THR A 101 -18.34 5.52 -2.05
N ALA A 102 -17.48 6.46 -2.44
CA ALA A 102 -17.86 7.61 -3.27
C ALA A 102 -18.37 7.15 -4.64
N ALA A 103 -17.67 6.22 -5.28
CA ALA A 103 -18.09 5.66 -6.56
C ALA A 103 -19.47 4.98 -6.45
N LEU A 104 -19.68 4.17 -5.41
CA LEU A 104 -20.94 3.47 -5.20
C LEU A 104 -22.11 4.46 -5.01
N SER A 105 -21.86 5.57 -4.32
CA SER A 105 -22.88 6.62 -4.11
C SER A 105 -23.20 7.44 -5.36
N ALA A 106 -22.23 7.60 -6.26
CA ALA A 106 -22.37 8.40 -7.48
C ALA A 106 -22.82 7.56 -8.69
N MET A 107 -22.79 6.23 -8.61
CA MET A 107 -23.18 5.33 -9.68
C MET A 107 -24.71 5.32 -9.85
N PRO A 108 -25.24 5.40 -11.08
CA PRO A 108 -26.66 5.14 -11.32
C PRO A 108 -27.05 3.77 -10.77
N THR A 109 -28.21 3.68 -10.14
CA THR A 109 -28.68 2.41 -9.59
C THR A 109 -29.28 1.52 -10.69
N LEU A 110 -29.23 0.20 -10.50
CA LEU A 110 -29.88 -0.73 -11.42
C LEU A 110 -31.40 -0.51 -11.50
N GLU A 111 -32.01 0.03 -10.43
CA GLU A 111 -33.43 0.39 -10.41
C GLU A 111 -33.75 1.60 -11.29
N GLU A 112 -32.93 2.66 -11.24
CA GLU A 112 -33.06 3.83 -12.11
C GLU A 112 -32.90 3.44 -13.59
N LEU A 113 -31.90 2.61 -13.90
CA LEU A 113 -31.66 2.10 -15.26
C LEU A 113 -32.84 1.25 -15.74
N ALA A 114 -33.33 0.32 -14.91
CA ALA A 114 -34.49 -0.51 -15.24
C ALA A 114 -35.76 0.33 -15.45
N THR A 115 -35.94 1.39 -14.67
CA THR A 115 -37.06 2.32 -14.81
C THR A 115 -36.99 3.07 -16.14
N ASN A 116 -35.81 3.54 -16.54
CA ASN A 116 -35.61 4.18 -17.84
C ASN A 116 -35.98 3.25 -18.99
N HIS A 117 -35.52 1.99 -18.97
CA HIS A 117 -35.88 0.97 -19.98
C HIS A 117 -37.39 0.67 -20.01
N ALA A 118 -38.05 0.61 -18.85
CA ALA A 118 -39.49 0.37 -18.77
C ALA A 118 -40.29 1.53 -19.39
N VAL A 119 -39.89 2.77 -19.11
CA VAL A 119 -40.49 3.97 -19.72
C VAL A 119 -40.27 3.97 -21.23
N PHE A 120 -39.05 3.69 -21.70
CA PHE A 120 -38.75 3.57 -23.12
C PHE A 120 -39.69 2.56 -23.82
N ALA A 121 -39.80 1.36 -23.24
CA ALA A 121 -40.65 0.30 -23.80
C ALA A 121 -42.12 0.71 -23.89
N GLN A 122 -42.64 1.41 -22.87
CA GLN A 122 -44.00 1.94 -22.89
C GLN A 122 -44.20 3.03 -23.95
N LEU A 123 -43.25 3.96 -24.08
CA LEU A 123 -43.31 5.04 -25.06
C LEU A 123 -43.29 4.50 -26.50
N VAL A 124 -42.44 3.50 -26.77
CA VAL A 124 -42.39 2.79 -28.06
C VAL A 124 -43.69 2.03 -28.33
N ALA A 125 -44.19 1.27 -27.35
CA ALA A 125 -45.42 0.49 -27.50
C ALA A 125 -46.66 1.35 -27.79
N THR A 126 -46.66 2.61 -27.34
CA THR A 126 -47.77 3.56 -27.55
C THR A 126 -47.52 4.55 -28.70
N ASN A 127 -46.45 4.38 -29.49
CA ASN A 127 -46.04 5.31 -30.54
C ASN A 127 -46.81 5.14 -31.88
N PHE A 128 -48.12 4.90 -31.84
CA PHE A 128 -48.93 4.50 -33.02
C PHE A 128 -48.86 5.49 -34.20
N PHE A 129 -48.81 6.79 -33.93
CA PHE A 129 -48.73 7.84 -34.94
C PHE A 129 -47.44 8.66 -34.86
N GLY A 130 -46.40 8.13 -34.21
CA GLY A 130 -45.17 8.89 -33.98
C GLY A 130 -45.29 10.00 -32.92
N VAL A 131 -46.40 10.08 -32.19
CA VAL A 131 -46.67 11.12 -31.18
C VAL A 131 -45.64 11.11 -30.06
N ASN A 132 -45.09 9.94 -29.73
CA ASN A 132 -44.11 9.79 -28.64
C ASN A 132 -42.67 9.98 -29.10
N THR A 133 -42.41 10.40 -30.34
CA THR A 133 -41.02 10.54 -30.84
C THR A 133 -40.17 11.49 -29.99
N ILE A 134 -40.72 12.62 -29.55
CA ILE A 134 -40.00 13.57 -28.66
C ILE A 134 -39.78 12.96 -27.26
N PRO A 135 -40.80 12.42 -26.56
CA PRO A 135 -40.59 11.71 -25.30
C PRO A 135 -39.58 10.57 -25.37
N ILE A 136 -39.55 9.79 -26.46
CA ILE A 136 -38.57 8.73 -26.67
C ILE A 136 -37.15 9.32 -26.68
N ALA A 137 -36.93 10.35 -27.48
CA ALA A 137 -35.63 11.01 -27.56
C ALA A 137 -35.19 11.61 -26.21
N GLN A 138 -36.12 12.13 -25.41
CA GLN A 138 -35.83 12.62 -24.06
C GLN A 138 -35.36 11.49 -23.14
N ASN A 139 -36.06 10.36 -23.14
CA ASN A 139 -35.70 9.20 -22.33
C ASN A 139 -34.36 8.58 -22.76
N GLU A 140 -34.05 8.54 -24.07
CA GLU A 140 -32.74 8.14 -24.59
C GLU A 140 -31.62 9.08 -24.13
N ILE A 141 -31.86 10.40 -24.08
CA ILE A 141 -30.89 11.37 -23.56
C ILE A 141 -30.62 11.15 -22.07
N GLU A 142 -31.67 10.90 -21.27
CA GLU A 142 -31.52 10.57 -19.85
C GLU A 142 -30.66 9.30 -19.65
N TYR A 143 -30.88 8.28 -20.48
CA TYR A 143 -30.05 7.08 -20.49
C TYR A 143 -28.60 7.39 -20.83
N LEU A 144 -28.34 8.20 -21.86
CA LEU A 144 -26.98 8.61 -22.24
C LEU A 144 -26.30 9.43 -21.13
N GLN A 145 -27.04 10.24 -20.37
CA GLN A 145 -26.51 10.95 -19.20
C GLN A 145 -26.10 9.97 -18.10
N MET A 146 -26.93 8.97 -17.79
CA MET A 146 -26.57 7.90 -16.86
C MET A 146 -25.35 7.10 -17.34
N TRP A 147 -25.25 6.84 -18.64
CA TRP A 147 -24.07 6.20 -19.23
C TRP A 147 -22.80 7.02 -18.98
N LEU A 148 -22.82 8.31 -19.31
CA LEU A 148 -21.67 9.18 -19.09
C LEU A 148 -21.32 9.33 -17.60
N GLN A 149 -22.33 9.41 -16.73
CA GLN A 149 -22.16 9.43 -15.29
C GLN A 149 -21.46 8.17 -14.80
N ALA A 150 -21.95 6.99 -15.18
CA ALA A 150 -21.33 5.71 -14.80
C ALA A 150 -19.87 5.61 -15.28
N ALA A 151 -19.60 6.00 -16.53
CA ALA A 151 -18.24 6.00 -17.08
C ALA A 151 -17.31 6.96 -16.33
N THR A 152 -17.79 8.16 -16.01
CA THR A 152 -17.02 9.16 -15.26
C THR A 152 -16.75 8.69 -13.83
N THR A 153 -17.73 8.07 -13.18
CA THR A 153 -17.60 7.49 -11.85
C THR A 153 -16.50 6.42 -11.83
N MET A 154 -16.49 5.49 -12.79
CA MET A 154 -15.44 4.47 -12.87
C MET A 154 -14.06 5.05 -13.18
N ALA A 155 -13.97 6.03 -14.08
CA ALA A 155 -12.70 6.68 -14.41
C ALA A 155 -12.09 7.42 -13.19
N MET A 156 -12.92 8.08 -12.38
CA MET A 156 -12.46 8.71 -11.15
C MET A 156 -12.03 7.69 -10.10
N TYR A 157 -12.80 6.60 -9.97
CA TYR A 157 -12.45 5.51 -9.06
C TYR A 157 -11.12 4.84 -9.44
N GLU A 158 -10.92 4.56 -10.72
CA GLU A 158 -9.66 4.04 -11.28
C GLU A 158 -8.50 4.98 -10.99
N ALA A 159 -8.64 6.27 -11.32
CA ALA A 159 -7.57 7.25 -11.12
C ALA A 159 -7.13 7.34 -9.64
N VAL A 160 -8.07 7.39 -8.70
CA VAL A 160 -7.75 7.43 -7.27
C VAL A 160 -7.11 6.11 -6.82
N SER A 161 -7.67 4.97 -7.24
CA SER A 161 -7.17 3.66 -6.86
C SER A 161 -5.75 3.41 -7.40
N GLU A 162 -5.48 3.79 -8.65
CA GLU A 162 -4.15 3.69 -9.25
C GLU A 162 -3.14 4.54 -8.48
N THR A 163 -3.49 5.80 -8.14
CA THR A 163 -2.59 6.65 -7.35
C THR A 163 -2.27 6.04 -6.00
N ALA A 164 -3.27 5.50 -5.29
CA ALA A 164 -3.05 4.86 -4.01
C ALA A 164 -2.22 3.57 -4.12
N MET A 165 -2.38 2.80 -5.20
CA MET A 165 -1.59 1.59 -5.45
C MET A 165 -0.14 1.86 -5.85
N THR A 166 0.22 3.08 -6.27
CA THR A 166 1.63 3.42 -6.54
C THR A 166 2.47 3.43 -5.27
N TRP A 167 1.81 3.51 -4.11
CA TRP A 167 2.48 3.47 -2.83
C TRP A 167 2.91 2.03 -2.50
N ALA A 168 4.20 1.77 -2.59
CA ALA A 168 4.84 0.53 -2.16
C ALA A 168 6.02 0.88 -1.25
N PRO A 169 5.97 0.59 0.06
CA PRO A 169 7.13 0.72 0.91
C PRO A 169 8.20 -0.23 0.42
N PRO A 170 9.44 0.24 0.27
CA PRO A 170 10.55 -0.65 0.37
C PRO A 170 10.57 -1.19 1.81
N THR A 171 10.16 -2.43 2.02
CA THR A 171 10.55 -3.18 3.22
C THR A 171 12.03 -3.54 3.06
N ALA A 172 12.90 -2.54 3.16
CA ALA A 172 14.33 -2.77 3.17
C ALA A 172 14.61 -3.73 4.34
N PRO A 173 15.47 -4.75 4.15
CA PRO A 173 15.82 -5.64 5.24
C PRO A 173 16.42 -4.82 6.39
N PRO A 174 16.19 -5.22 7.66
CA PRO A 174 16.75 -4.53 8.79
C PRO A 174 18.28 -4.48 8.67
N PRO A 175 18.92 -3.33 8.91
CA PRO A 175 20.37 -3.21 8.82
C PRO A 175 21.04 -4.13 9.85
N ALA A 176 22.17 -4.72 9.47
CA ALA A 176 22.93 -5.58 10.37
C ALA A 176 23.52 -4.76 11.53
N ILE A 177 23.34 -5.26 12.76
CA ILE A 177 23.84 -4.66 13.99
C ILE A 177 25.29 -5.11 14.29
N GLN A 178 25.86 -6.04 13.50
CA GLN A 178 27.23 -6.51 13.69
C GLN A 178 28.21 -5.78 12.76
N LYS A 179 29.39 -5.41 13.29
CA LYS A 179 30.57 -5.19 12.46
C LYS A 179 31.09 -6.55 11.99
N THR A 180 30.91 -6.88 10.71
CA THR A 180 31.59 -8.04 10.10
C THR A 180 33.10 -7.83 9.99
N ASP A 181 33.58 -6.59 10.11
CA ASP A 181 35.00 -6.29 10.22
C ASP A 181 35.42 -6.32 11.70
N ILE A 182 35.55 -7.53 12.24
CA ILE A 182 36.60 -7.76 13.23
C ILE A 182 37.88 -7.69 12.40
N PRO A 183 38.76 -6.67 12.56
CA PRO A 183 40.09 -6.75 11.96
C PRO A 183 40.66 -8.06 12.47
N ASN A 184 40.94 -8.99 11.55
CA ASN A 184 41.51 -10.28 11.87
C ASN A 184 42.70 -10.08 12.82
N GLN A 185 42.49 -10.27 14.12
CA GLN A 185 43.57 -10.20 15.11
C GLN A 185 44.57 -11.35 14.89
N ASP A 186 44.26 -12.29 13.98
CA ASP A 186 45.18 -13.32 13.51
C ASP A 186 46.04 -12.88 12.31
N ALA A 187 46.10 -11.59 11.98
CA ALA A 187 47.11 -11.06 11.06
C ALA A 187 48.55 -11.21 11.63
N GLY A 188 48.69 -11.64 12.88
CA GLY A 188 49.93 -12.24 13.40
C GLY A 188 49.71 -13.73 13.62
N GLY A 189 50.30 -14.57 12.76
CA GLY A 189 50.23 -16.03 12.88
C GLY A 189 50.73 -16.52 14.23
N GLY A 190 49.80 -16.83 15.13
CA GLY A 190 50.08 -17.39 16.45
C GLY A 190 50.26 -18.92 16.42
N PRO A 191 50.82 -19.50 17.49
CA PRO A 191 51.11 -20.94 17.62
C PRO A 191 49.86 -21.85 17.65
N THR A 192 48.66 -21.26 17.65
CA THR A 192 47.38 -21.97 17.62
C THR A 192 46.91 -22.31 16.20
N LYS A 193 47.56 -21.79 15.14
CA LYS A 193 47.23 -22.12 13.75
C LYS A 193 48.17 -23.17 13.15
N LEU A 194 47.60 -24.13 12.43
CA LEU A 194 48.33 -25.20 11.71
C LEU A 194 49.37 -24.65 10.73
N SER A 195 49.09 -23.51 10.09
CA SER A 195 50.02 -22.85 9.17
C SER A 195 51.32 -22.42 9.86
N TRP A 196 51.27 -22.01 11.13
CA TRP A 196 52.46 -21.67 11.91
C TRP A 196 53.41 -22.88 12.04
N TRP A 197 52.85 -24.05 12.38
CA TRP A 197 53.63 -25.28 12.53
C TRP A 197 54.20 -25.78 11.21
N VAL A 198 53.45 -25.68 10.11
CA VAL A 198 53.91 -26.09 8.78
C VAL A 198 55.12 -25.27 8.33
N THR A 199 55.12 -23.95 8.53
CA THR A 199 56.26 -23.08 8.21
C THR A 199 57.47 -23.41 9.09
N ARG A 200 57.28 -23.59 10.39
CA ARG A 200 58.36 -23.90 11.36
C ARG A 200 59.06 -25.23 11.08
N VAL A 201 58.31 -26.25 10.65
CA VAL A 201 58.89 -27.57 10.31
C VAL A 201 59.71 -27.51 9.03
N GLN A 202 59.31 -26.68 8.07
CA GLN A 202 60.07 -26.48 6.82
C GLN A 202 61.38 -25.70 7.02
N GLU A 203 61.42 -24.77 7.97
CA GLU A 203 62.64 -24.02 8.31
C GLU A 203 63.69 -24.87 9.02
N VAL A 204 63.28 -25.84 9.85
CA VAL A 204 64.19 -26.76 10.56
C VAL A 204 64.71 -27.88 9.65
N ALA A 205 64.06 -28.12 8.51
CA ALA A 205 64.44 -29.15 7.55
C ALA A 205 65.45 -28.68 6.47
N ARG A 206 66.04 -27.49 6.64
CA ARG A 206 67.21 -27.01 5.88
C ARG A 206 68.45 -26.99 6.77
#